data_AF-A0A2A3GK65-F1
#
_entry.id   AF-A0A2A3GK65-F1
#
_cell.length_a   1.000
_cell.length_b   1.000
_cell.length_c   1.000
_cell.angle_alpha   90.00
_cell.angle_beta   90.00
_cell.angle_gamma   90.00
#
_symmetry.space_group_name_H-M   'P 1'
#
loop_
_entity.id
_entity.type
_entity.pdbx_description
1 polymer ?
#
loop_
_entity_poly.entity_id
_entity_poly.type
_entity_poly.pdbx_seq_one_letter_code
_entity_poly.pdbx_strand_id
1 'polypeptide(L)'
;MAVSMRSTSVPRWRSDYSAVDDLAAGALVTRYVLVSERSVSAQVIRELSERVAPVSTRTVIVDDEAGSGFGGLGELLSEARIGCRFVVAGPERMVGAVRARLISAGALPAEIAAIIDPDAPVRDVFCAHCHTTSPSVPVAIGGRTPCAGCSAELTVYYHYSRRHSAYLGYRADSEELP
;
A
#
# COMPACT_ATOMS: atom_id res chain seq x y z
N MET A 1 -5.39 -27.33 3.11
CA MET A 1 -3.94 -27.26 3.43
C MET A 1 -3.63 -25.85 3.91
N ALA A 2 -2.90 -25.69 5.02
CA ALA A 2 -2.51 -24.36 5.48
C ALA A 2 -1.39 -23.80 4.57
N VAL A 3 -1.58 -22.61 4.00
CA VAL A 3 -0.55 -21.94 3.19
C VAL A 3 0.48 -21.31 4.13
N SER A 4 1.76 -21.60 3.93
CA SER A 4 2.84 -20.98 4.70
C SER A 4 3.02 -19.52 4.28
N MET A 5 2.88 -18.56 5.20
CA MET A 5 3.16 -17.14 4.93
C MET A 5 4.62 -16.84 4.58
N ARG A 6 5.52 -17.82 4.66
CA ARG A 6 6.92 -17.67 4.21
C ARG A 6 7.06 -17.80 2.69
N SER A 7 6.12 -18.48 2.03
CA SER A 7 6.15 -18.73 0.58
C SER A 7 5.17 -17.86 -0.20
N THR A 8 4.56 -16.86 0.44
CA THR A 8 3.59 -15.95 -0.20
C THR A 8 4.22 -14.59 -0.46
N SER A 9 3.68 -13.84 -1.42
CA SER A 9 4.05 -12.43 -1.62
C SER A 9 3.18 -11.46 -0.82
N VAL A 10 2.26 -11.99 0.01
CA VAL A 10 1.41 -11.18 0.91
C VAL A 10 2.31 -10.34 1.82
N PRO A 11 2.15 -9.01 1.84
CA PRO A 11 3.03 -8.17 2.62
C PRO A 11 2.83 -8.43 4.12
N ARG A 12 3.94 -8.40 4.86
CA ARG A 12 3.92 -8.43 6.32
C ARG A 12 3.90 -7.00 6.81
N TRP A 13 2.74 -6.38 6.66
CA TRP A 13 2.51 -5.03 7.12
C TRP A 13 2.75 -4.96 8.63
N ARG A 14 3.53 -3.96 9.06
CA ARG A 14 3.73 -3.70 10.49
C ARG A 14 2.64 -2.72 10.94
N SER A 15 2.02 -3.02 12.07
CA SER A 15 1.12 -2.11 12.77
C SER A 15 1.85 -1.32 13.86
N ASP A 16 3.06 -1.75 14.24
CA ASP A 16 3.93 -0.98 15.13
C ASP A 16 4.76 0.07 14.37
N TYR A 17 5.27 1.06 15.10
CA TYR A 17 6.09 2.12 14.53
C TYR A 17 7.57 1.75 14.35
N SER A 18 7.97 0.49 14.55
CA SER A 18 9.39 0.07 14.45
C SER A 18 9.97 0.33 13.06
N ALA A 19 9.15 0.24 12.01
CA ALA A 19 9.58 0.56 10.65
C ALA A 19 10.02 2.02 10.49
N VAL A 20 9.47 2.93 11.29
CA VAL A 20 9.86 4.35 11.31
C VAL A 20 11.18 4.53 12.03
N ASP A 21 11.40 3.81 13.12
CA ASP A 21 12.66 3.84 13.87
C ASP A 21 13.82 3.29 13.01
N ASP A 22 13.57 2.18 12.29
CA ASP A 22 14.52 1.60 11.31
C ASP A 22 14.86 2.61 10.19
N LEU A 23 13.84 3.33 9.70
CA LEU A 23 14.00 4.37 8.68
C LEU A 23 14.83 5.55 9.21
N ALA A 24 14.62 5.91 10.48
CA ALA A 24 15.29 7.03 11.13
C ALA A 24 16.76 6.79 11.47
N ALA A 25 17.15 5.52 11.67
CA ALA A 25 18.53 5.13 11.90
C ALA A 25 19.45 5.27 10.66
N GLY A 26 18.88 5.53 9.47
CA GLY A 26 19.65 5.66 8.22
C GLY A 26 20.51 6.92 8.17
N ALA A 27 21.75 6.81 7.68
CA ALA A 27 22.60 7.97 7.41
C ALA A 27 22.05 8.82 6.25
N LEU A 28 22.30 10.13 6.28
CA LEU A 28 22.02 11.11 5.21
C LEU A 28 20.54 11.44 4.93
N VAL A 29 19.66 11.39 5.95
CA VAL A 29 18.27 11.86 5.78
C VAL A 29 18.22 13.38 5.84
N THR A 30 17.67 14.00 4.78
CA THR A 30 17.52 15.46 4.68
C THR A 30 16.10 15.92 4.92
N ARG A 31 15.12 15.05 4.65
CA ARG A 31 13.69 15.35 4.81
C ARG A 31 12.87 14.07 4.97
N TYR A 32 11.90 14.11 5.87
CA TYR A 32 10.82 13.14 5.93
C TYR A 32 9.57 13.66 5.23
N VAL A 33 8.82 12.73 4.65
CA VAL A 33 7.50 12.96 4.11
C VAL A 33 6.56 11.98 4.81
N LEU A 34 5.63 12.51 5.60
CA LEU A 34 4.53 11.72 6.17
C LEU A 34 3.36 11.77 5.19
N VAL A 35 2.99 10.62 4.63
CA VAL A 35 1.84 10.48 3.74
C VAL A 35 0.74 9.73 4.48
N SER A 36 -0.47 10.29 4.52
CA SER A 36 -1.59 9.62 5.18
C SER A 36 -2.92 9.87 4.47
N GLU A 37 -3.91 9.02 4.73
CA GLU A 37 -5.30 9.32 4.40
C GLU A 37 -5.90 10.25 5.46
N ARG A 38 -6.99 10.95 5.11
CA ARG A 38 -7.72 11.86 6.01
C ARG A 38 -8.32 11.16 7.24
N SER A 39 -8.61 9.86 7.14
CA SER A 39 -9.11 9.04 8.24
C SER A 39 -8.08 8.86 9.36
N VAL A 40 -6.78 9.01 9.07
CA VAL A 40 -5.72 8.87 10.07
C VAL A 40 -5.76 10.03 11.06
N SER A 41 -5.84 9.72 12.35
CA SER A 41 -5.95 10.73 13.40
C SER A 41 -4.74 11.66 13.48
N ALA A 42 -4.97 12.91 13.84
CA ALA A 42 -3.89 13.89 14.05
C ALA A 42 -2.89 13.46 15.14
N GLN A 43 -3.32 12.62 16.10
CA GLN A 43 -2.44 12.05 17.12
C GLN A 43 -1.40 11.13 16.49
N VAL A 44 -1.81 10.21 15.62
CA VAL A 44 -0.90 9.29 14.93
C VAL A 44 0.11 10.07 14.09
N ILE A 45 -0.33 11.10 13.35
CA ILE A 45 0.57 11.94 12.55
C ILE A 45 1.59 12.67 13.44
N ARG A 46 1.18 13.17 14.59
CA ARG A 46 2.08 13.81 15.57
C ARG A 46 3.12 12.82 16.10
N GLU A 47 2.70 11.64 16.55
CA GLU A 47 3.61 10.60 17.06
C GLU A 47 4.64 10.17 16.02
N LEU A 48 4.22 9.99 14.76
CA LEU A 48 5.13 9.67 13.66
C LEU A 48 6.11 10.81 13.39
N SER A 49 5.67 12.07 13.44
CA SER A 49 6.54 13.24 13.27
C SER A 49 7.57 13.40 14.38
N GLU A 50 7.20 13.10 15.62
CA GLU A 50 8.10 13.18 16.78
C GLU A 50 9.23 12.15 16.69
N ARG A 51 8.94 10.96 16.15
CA ARG A 51 9.93 9.87 15.99
C ARG A 51 11.02 10.18 14.98
N VAL A 52 10.72 11.00 13.98
CA VAL A 52 11.68 11.38 12.93
C VAL A 52 12.34 12.74 13.16
N ALA A 53 12.00 13.39 14.29
CA ALA A 53 12.63 14.62 14.72
C ALA A 53 14.15 14.42 15.01
N PRO A 54 14.99 15.45 14.84
CA PRO A 54 14.65 16.85 14.52
C PRO A 54 14.59 17.14 13.01
N VAL A 55 14.62 16.13 12.13
CA VAL A 55 14.69 16.35 10.68
C VAL A 55 13.38 16.96 10.15
N SER A 56 13.51 17.88 9.20
CA SER A 56 12.37 18.54 8.57
C SER A 56 11.38 17.53 8.01
N THR A 57 10.11 17.67 8.39
CA THR A 57 9.04 16.74 8.02
C THR A 57 7.92 17.50 7.31
N ARG A 58 7.52 17.03 6.12
CA ARG A 58 6.35 17.54 5.37
C ARG A 58 5.24 16.49 5.45
N THR A 59 4.06 16.91 5.88
CA THR A 59 2.86 16.04 5.87
C THR A 59 2.08 16.26 4.58
N VAL A 60 1.64 15.16 3.97
CA VAL A 60 0.76 15.15 2.80
C VAL A 60 -0.41 14.24 3.11
N ILE A 61 -1.61 14.82 3.07
CA ILE A 61 -2.85 14.05 3.13
C ILE A 61 -3.20 13.69 1.69
N VAL A 62 -3.45 12.41 1.46
CA VAL A 62 -3.94 11.92 0.18
C VAL A 62 -5.37 11.44 0.30
N ASP A 63 -6.19 11.80 -0.68
CA ASP A 63 -7.55 11.30 -0.82
C ASP A 63 -7.54 10.22 -1.92
N ASP A 64 -8.13 9.06 -1.63
CA ASP A 64 -8.27 7.93 -2.56
C ASP A 64 -9.63 8.01 -3.26
N GLU A 65 -9.88 9.11 -3.98
CA GLU A 65 -11.04 9.16 -4.87
C GLU A 65 -10.72 8.43 -6.17
N ALA A 66 -11.52 7.40 -6.44
CA ALA A 66 -11.37 6.50 -7.58
C ALA A 66 -11.29 7.29 -8.90
N GLY A 67 -10.08 7.42 -9.43
CA GLY A 67 -9.81 7.96 -10.77
C GLY A 67 -9.02 9.27 -10.84
N SER A 68 -8.88 10.02 -9.74
CA SER A 68 -8.16 11.30 -9.68
C SER A 68 -6.93 11.19 -8.76
N GLY A 69 -6.02 10.28 -9.11
CA GLY A 69 -5.01 9.75 -8.19
C GLY A 69 -4.28 10.76 -7.29
N PHE A 70 -4.06 10.37 -6.03
CA PHE A 70 -3.18 10.98 -5.02
C PHE A 70 -2.81 12.45 -5.28
N GLY A 71 -3.79 13.36 -5.25
CA GLY A 71 -3.55 14.79 -5.32
C GLY A 71 -2.50 15.21 -4.29
N GLY A 72 -1.52 16.02 -4.70
CA GLY A 72 -0.38 16.42 -3.86
C GLY A 72 0.82 15.45 -3.86
N LEU A 73 0.63 14.15 -4.10
CA LEU A 73 1.75 13.20 -4.16
C LEU A 73 2.61 13.41 -5.42
N GLY A 74 1.99 13.77 -6.54
CA GLY A 74 2.72 14.05 -7.79
C GLY A 74 3.64 15.27 -7.70
N GLU A 75 3.14 16.36 -7.13
CA GLU A 75 3.94 17.58 -6.87
C GLU A 75 5.10 17.26 -5.92
N LEU A 76 4.81 16.56 -4.82
CA LEU A 76 5.83 16.14 -3.86
C LEU A 76 6.93 15.30 -4.52
N LEU A 77 6.56 14.35 -5.39
CA LEU A 77 7.51 13.50 -6.10
C LEU A 77 8.39 14.32 -7.07
N SER A 78 7.88 15.39 -7.66
CA SER A 78 8.66 16.27 -8.55
C SER A 78 9.73 17.07 -7.79
N GLU A 79 9.44 17.42 -6.54
CA GLU A 79 10.34 18.15 -5.64
C GLU A 79 11.30 17.22 -4.88
N ALA A 80 10.99 15.93 -4.77
CA ALA A 80 11.78 14.98 -4.02
C ALA A 80 13.22 14.90 -4.54
N ARG A 81 14.18 14.82 -3.60
CA ARG A 81 15.61 14.73 -3.87
C ARG A 81 16.21 13.58 -3.06
N ILE A 82 17.45 13.23 -3.37
CA ILE A 82 18.20 12.23 -2.61
C ILE A 82 18.21 12.62 -1.12
N GLY A 83 17.96 11.64 -0.24
CA GLY A 83 17.83 11.86 1.19
C GLY A 83 16.39 12.09 1.68
N CYS A 84 15.40 12.09 0.78
CA CYS A 84 13.99 12.00 1.17
C CYS A 84 13.63 10.59 1.65
N ARG A 85 12.93 10.52 2.80
CA ARG A 85 12.37 9.29 3.35
C ARG A 85 10.86 9.43 3.54
N PHE A 86 10.13 8.36 3.31
CA PHE A 86 8.67 8.37 3.29
C PHE A 86 8.14 7.49 4.42
N VAL A 87 7.24 8.04 5.23
CA VAL A 87 6.44 7.28 6.17
C VAL A 87 5.01 7.33 5.65
N VAL A 88 4.43 6.17 5.37
CA VAL A 88 3.09 6.05 4.78
C VAL A 88 2.19 5.36 5.80
N ALA A 89 1.15 6.06 6.28
CA ALA A 89 0.28 5.60 7.34
C ALA A 89 -1.19 5.61 6.90
N GLY A 90 -1.90 4.49 7.06
CA GLY A 90 -3.35 4.41 6.79
C GLY A 90 -3.80 2.99 6.40
N PRO A 91 -4.95 2.84 5.71
CA PRO A 91 -5.44 1.52 5.35
C PRO A 91 -4.58 0.86 4.27
N GLU A 92 -4.60 -0.48 4.22
CA GLU A 92 -3.74 -1.29 3.34
C GLU A 92 -3.80 -0.88 1.87
N ARG A 93 -4.99 -0.59 1.36
CA ARG A 93 -5.19 -0.15 -0.03
C ARG A 93 -4.38 1.12 -0.34
N MET A 94 -4.47 2.12 0.53
CA MET A 94 -3.84 3.43 0.35
C MET A 94 -2.33 3.28 0.53
N VAL A 95 -1.90 2.62 1.59
CA VAL A 95 -0.48 2.39 1.88
C VAL A 95 0.18 1.63 0.72
N GLY A 96 -0.47 0.57 0.23
CA GLY A 96 -0.02 -0.18 -0.93
C GLY A 96 0.11 0.71 -2.17
N ALA A 97 -0.95 1.44 -2.52
CA ALA A 97 -0.99 2.24 -3.74
C ALA A 97 0.00 3.43 -3.72
N VAL A 98 0.12 4.15 -2.60
CA VAL A 98 1.16 5.18 -2.40
C VAL A 98 2.54 4.55 -2.53
N ARG A 99 2.80 3.43 -1.87
CA ARG A 99 4.09 2.74 -1.93
C ARG A 99 4.46 2.32 -3.35
N ALA A 100 3.53 1.78 -4.14
CA ALA A 100 3.78 1.44 -5.54
C ALA A 100 4.12 2.68 -6.38
N ARG A 101 3.45 3.81 -6.11
CA ARG A 101 3.71 5.08 -6.81
C ARG A 101 5.07 5.69 -6.44
N LEU A 102 5.45 5.65 -5.16
CA LEU A 102 6.79 6.05 -4.69
C LEU A 102 7.88 5.22 -5.38
N ILE A 103 7.73 3.89 -5.40
CA ILE A 103 8.69 2.99 -6.07
C ILE A 103 8.75 3.26 -7.57
N SER A 104 7.60 3.46 -8.22
CA SER A 104 7.54 3.79 -9.65
C SER A 104 8.21 5.13 -9.98
N ALA A 105 8.26 6.05 -9.01
CA ALA A 105 8.98 7.32 -9.12
C ALA A 105 10.47 7.22 -8.74
N GLY A 106 10.97 6.04 -8.38
CA GLY A 106 12.38 5.77 -8.11
C GLY A 106 12.77 5.61 -6.64
N ALA A 107 11.83 5.72 -5.70
CA ALA A 107 12.11 5.48 -4.29
C ALA A 107 12.48 4.00 -4.04
N LEU A 108 13.49 3.77 -3.22
CA LEU A 108 13.89 2.43 -2.82
C LEU A 108 12.95 1.90 -1.72
N PRO A 109 12.72 0.58 -1.63
CA PRO A 109 11.94 0.00 -0.54
C PRO A 109 12.46 0.35 0.86
N ALA A 110 13.78 0.56 1.01
CA ALA A 110 14.41 0.98 2.26
C ALA A 110 14.20 2.47 2.60
N GLU A 111 13.64 3.25 1.67
CA GLU A 111 13.28 4.66 1.88
C GLU A 111 11.82 4.84 2.31
N ILE A 112 11.07 3.74 2.49
CA ILE A 112 9.63 3.76 2.75
C ILE A 112 9.32 2.92 4.00
N ALA A 113 8.85 3.57 5.06
CA ALA A 113 8.16 2.92 6.17
C ALA A 113 6.65 2.88 5.90
N ALA A 114 6.04 1.71 6.04
CA ALA A 114 4.61 1.50 5.82
C ALA A 114 3.95 1.07 7.13
N ILE A 115 2.99 1.87 7.60
CA ILE A 115 2.24 1.66 8.83
C ILE A 115 0.78 1.46 8.46
N ILE A 116 0.22 0.31 8.82
CA ILE A 116 -1.18 -0.01 8.49
C ILE A 116 -2.06 0.13 9.71
N ASP A 117 -3.18 0.82 9.51
CA ASP A 117 -4.31 0.78 10.43
C ASP A 117 -5.08 -0.54 10.23
N PRO A 118 -5.20 -1.42 11.26
CA PRO A 118 -5.84 -2.71 11.16
C PRO A 118 -7.37 -2.63 11.10
N ASP A 119 -7.92 -1.89 10.14
CA ASP A 119 -9.36 -1.88 9.87
C ASP A 119 -9.76 -2.93 8.83
N ALA A 120 -11.07 -3.28 8.84
CA ALA A 120 -11.69 -4.41 8.13
C ALA A 120 -11.09 -4.66 6.72
N PRO A 121 -10.77 -5.93 6.36
CA PRO A 121 -9.82 -6.17 5.29
C PRO A 121 -10.47 -6.09 3.90
N VAL A 122 -10.72 -4.86 3.46
CA VAL A 122 -10.98 -4.53 2.06
C VAL A 122 -9.68 -4.62 1.28
N ARG A 123 -9.76 -5.17 0.08
CA ARG A 123 -8.59 -5.45 -0.77
C ARG A 123 -8.86 -5.04 -2.20
N ASP A 124 -7.82 -4.53 -2.84
CA ASP A 124 -7.81 -4.43 -4.28
C ASP A 124 -7.50 -5.81 -4.88
N VAL A 125 -8.30 -6.25 -5.85
CA VAL A 125 -8.18 -7.58 -6.47
C VAL A 125 -7.93 -7.44 -7.96
N PHE A 126 -6.72 -7.78 -8.40
CA PHE A 126 -6.31 -7.81 -9.79
C PHE A 126 -6.77 -9.11 -10.46
N CYS A 127 -7.59 -8.98 -11.50
CA CYS A 127 -8.07 -10.11 -12.28
C CYS A 127 -6.98 -10.64 -13.23
N ALA A 128 -6.58 -11.89 -13.05
CA ALA A 128 -5.63 -12.57 -13.94
C ALA A 128 -6.15 -12.73 -15.38
N HIS A 129 -7.47 -12.64 -15.60
CA HIS A 129 -8.10 -12.82 -16.90
C HIS A 129 -8.19 -11.52 -17.71
N CYS A 130 -8.87 -10.49 -17.19
CA CYS A 130 -9.09 -9.25 -17.93
C CYS A 130 -8.20 -8.07 -17.49
N HIS A 131 -7.30 -8.30 -16.52
CA HIS A 131 -6.38 -7.30 -15.95
C HIS A 131 -7.05 -6.11 -15.24
N THR A 132 -8.36 -6.13 -15.06
CA THR A 132 -9.07 -5.15 -14.23
C THR A 132 -8.75 -5.37 -12.75
N THR A 133 -8.44 -4.30 -12.02
CA THR A 133 -8.37 -4.32 -10.56
C THR A 133 -9.72 -3.88 -10.00
N SER A 134 -10.40 -4.78 -9.28
CA SER A 134 -11.58 -4.43 -8.47
C SER A 134 -11.11 -3.73 -7.19
N PRO A 135 -11.47 -2.45 -6.95
CA PRO A 135 -11.03 -1.73 -5.77
C PRO A 135 -11.88 -2.07 -4.53
N SER A 136 -11.28 -1.96 -3.35
CA SER A 136 -12.00 -1.97 -2.06
C SER A 136 -12.96 -3.16 -1.85
N VAL A 137 -12.57 -4.35 -2.29
CA VAL A 137 -13.42 -5.55 -2.20
C VAL A 137 -13.40 -6.11 -0.76
N PRO A 138 -14.55 -6.27 -0.09
CA PRO A 138 -14.63 -6.84 1.25
C PRO A 138 -14.54 -8.38 1.20
N VAL A 139 -13.34 -8.90 0.97
CA VAL A 139 -13.10 -10.34 0.76
C VAL A 139 -11.83 -10.80 1.44
N ALA A 140 -11.88 -11.91 2.18
CA ALA A 140 -10.69 -12.55 2.77
C ALA A 140 -9.79 -13.21 1.69
N ILE A 141 -8.51 -13.41 1.99
CA ILE A 141 -7.65 -14.24 1.14
C ILE A 141 -8.17 -15.69 1.19
N GLY A 142 -8.31 -16.32 0.03
CA GLY A 142 -9.00 -17.60 -0.17
C GLY A 142 -10.50 -17.45 -0.43
N GLY A 143 -11.07 -16.26 -0.23
CA GLY A 143 -12.46 -15.95 -0.56
C GLY A 143 -12.71 -15.77 -2.05
N ARG A 144 -13.99 -15.63 -2.41
CA ARG A 144 -14.43 -15.46 -3.80
C ARG A 144 -15.14 -14.13 -4.00
N THR A 145 -14.98 -13.53 -5.16
CA THR A 145 -15.59 -12.24 -5.51
C THR A 145 -15.74 -12.09 -7.03
N PRO A 146 -16.81 -11.47 -7.54
CA PRO A 146 -16.92 -11.19 -8.98
C PRO A 146 -15.92 -10.10 -9.40
N CYS A 147 -15.32 -10.26 -10.57
CA CYS A 147 -14.49 -9.22 -11.19
C CYS A 147 -15.35 -8.01 -11.58
N ALA A 148 -14.90 -6.79 -11.26
CA ALA A 148 -15.59 -5.56 -11.67
C ALA A 148 -15.54 -5.31 -13.19
N GLY A 149 -14.61 -5.93 -13.92
CA GLY A 149 -14.44 -5.78 -15.37
C GLY A 149 -15.16 -6.85 -16.19
N CYS A 150 -14.84 -8.12 -15.95
CA CYS A 150 -15.38 -9.25 -16.73
C CYS A 150 -16.47 -10.07 -16.01
N SER A 151 -16.84 -9.68 -14.79
CA SER A 151 -17.85 -10.37 -13.96
C SER A 151 -17.56 -11.82 -13.58
N ALA A 152 -16.42 -12.39 -14.00
CA ALA A 152 -16.02 -13.74 -13.62
C ALA A 152 -15.84 -13.89 -12.11
N GLU A 153 -16.20 -15.05 -11.55
CA GLU A 153 -15.94 -15.38 -10.15
C GLU A 153 -14.43 -15.62 -9.94
N LEU A 154 -13.80 -14.78 -9.12
CA LEU A 154 -12.38 -14.86 -8.82
C LEU A 154 -12.16 -15.43 -7.42
N THR A 155 -11.24 -16.38 -7.29
CA THR A 155 -10.64 -16.77 -6.01
C THR A 155 -9.46 -15.84 -5.71
N VAL A 156 -9.49 -15.18 -4.55
CA VAL A 156 -8.42 -14.28 -4.11
C VAL A 156 -7.28 -15.09 -3.52
N TYR A 157 -6.11 -15.07 -4.16
CA TYR A 157 -4.97 -15.91 -3.77
C TYR A 157 -3.99 -15.21 -2.84
N TYR A 158 -3.12 -15.99 -2.20
CA TYR A 158 -2.00 -15.50 -1.38
C TYR A 158 -0.85 -14.93 -2.21
N HIS A 159 -1.17 -14.16 -3.25
CA HIS A 159 -0.20 -13.43 -4.06
C HIS A 159 -0.59 -11.95 -4.12
N TYR A 160 0.28 -11.09 -3.64
CA TYR A 160 0.14 -9.63 -3.72
C TYR A 160 1.13 -9.06 -4.72
N SER A 161 0.62 -8.34 -5.72
CA SER A 161 1.44 -7.61 -6.68
C SER A 161 1.85 -6.27 -6.07
N ARG A 162 3.15 -6.11 -5.80
CA ARG A 162 3.70 -4.81 -5.33
C ARG A 162 3.59 -3.70 -6.37
N ARG A 163 3.44 -4.06 -7.65
CA ARG A 163 3.31 -3.11 -8.76
C ARG A 163 1.89 -2.58 -8.90
N HIS A 164 0.91 -3.46 -8.77
CA HIS A 164 -0.51 -3.11 -8.89
C HIS A 164 -1.15 -2.75 -7.54
N SER A 165 -0.43 -3.00 -6.44
CA SER A 165 -0.90 -2.89 -5.07
C SER A 165 -2.19 -3.67 -4.78
N ALA A 166 -2.32 -4.83 -5.43
CA ALA A 166 -3.53 -5.64 -5.44
C ALA A 166 -3.19 -7.13 -5.27
N TYR A 167 -4.14 -7.86 -4.70
CA TYR A 167 -4.11 -9.31 -4.61
C TYR A 167 -4.48 -9.95 -5.94
N LEU A 168 -3.88 -11.09 -6.27
CA LEU A 168 -4.22 -11.87 -7.45
C LEU A 168 -5.59 -12.53 -7.25
N GLY A 169 -6.53 -12.20 -8.12
CA GLY A 169 -7.76 -12.94 -8.32
C GLY A 169 -7.66 -13.80 -9.57
N TYR A 170 -7.86 -15.11 -9.43
CA TYR A 170 -7.87 -16.04 -10.56
C TYR A 170 -9.19 -16.83 -10.60
N ARG A 171 -9.56 -17.29 -11.79
CA ARG A 171 -10.70 -18.19 -11.96
C ARG A 171 -10.26 -19.62 -11.66
N ALA A 172 -10.84 -20.24 -10.64
CA ALA A 172 -10.48 -21.60 -10.25
C ALA A 172 -10.91 -22.65 -11.28
N ASP A 173 -11.94 -22.34 -12.07
CA ASP A 173 -12.54 -23.18 -13.11
C ASP A 173 -11.89 -22.98 -14.50
N SER A 174 -10.80 -22.20 -14.60
CA SER A 174 -10.26 -21.78 -15.91
C SER A 174 -9.96 -22.94 -16.87
N GLU A 175 -9.48 -24.07 -16.34
CA GLU A 175 -9.11 -25.25 -17.13
C GLU A 175 -10.30 -26.15 -17.50
N GLU A 176 -11.45 -25.95 -16.86
CA GLU A 176 -12.68 -26.71 -17.09
C GLU A 176 -13.62 -26.02 -18.09
N LEU A 177 -13.31 -24.79 -18.46
CA LEU A 177 -14.10 -24.01 -19.40
C LEU A 177 -13.72 -24.37 -20.85
N PRO A 178 -14.71 -24.51 -21.74
CA PRO A 178 -14.48 -24.81 -23.15
C PRO A 178 -13.81 -23.68 -23.93
#